data_AF-A0A3M1QDW0-F1
#
_entry.id   AF-A0A3M1QDW0-F1
#
_cell.length_a   1.000
_cell.length_b   1.000
_cell.length_c   1.000
_cell.angle_alpha   90.00
_cell.angle_beta   90.00
_cell.angle_gamma   90.00
#
_symmetry.space_group_name_H-M   'P 1'
#
loop_
_entity.id
_entity.type
_entity.pdbx_description
1 polymer ?
#
loop_
_entity_poly.entity_id
_entity_poly.type
_entity_poly.pdbx_seq_one_letter_code
_entity_poly.pdbx_strand_id
1 'polypeptide(L)'
;TEIYQVVMNLCVNAAQAMGDTGELTLGLREAGGRVELTVRDTGCGMDEATRRRIFEPYFTTKESGVGTGLGLAVVHGIVSSCGGSIAVESAPGAGSCFTVSLPVAGEAEAVPEVEDEQPPPGGRERILVVDDQPMVARTMAKMLERLGYEVVVETSARAALRRIRDEGASLDLLLSDQTMPELTGDTLCAAARTLRPELPVILCTGFSSRLTEQRARAVGASAVLFKPVRAKELAWVLRRALEGRPHARPEGSPTAGPAG
;
A
#
# COMPACT_ATOMS: atom_id res chain seq x y z
N THR A 1 9.97 -2.57 8.09
CA THR A 1 8.81 -2.69 7.16
C THR A 1 9.25 -2.85 5.71
N GLU A 2 10.34 -2.21 5.28
CA GLU A 2 10.84 -2.28 3.89
C GLU A 2 11.34 -3.67 3.45
N ILE A 3 12.07 -4.37 4.32
CA ILE A 3 12.54 -5.74 4.02
C ILE A 3 11.38 -6.74 3.84
N TYR A 4 10.27 -6.55 4.57
CA TYR A 4 9.08 -7.38 4.38
C TYR A 4 8.53 -7.25 2.96
N GLN A 5 8.49 -6.04 2.41
CA GLN A 5 8.03 -5.79 1.03
C GLN A 5 8.97 -6.41 -0.01
N VAL A 6 10.29 -6.38 0.24
CA VAL A 6 11.27 -7.08 -0.60
C VAL A 6 10.98 -8.58 -0.65
N VAL A 7 10.88 -9.21 0.53
CA VAL A 7 10.60 -10.66 0.64
C VAL A 7 9.28 -11.01 -0.05
N MET A 8 8.21 -10.28 0.24
CA MET A 8 6.88 -10.58 -0.32
C MET A 8 6.85 -10.44 -1.84
N ASN A 9 7.44 -9.40 -2.42
CA ASN A 9 7.46 -9.23 -3.87
C ASN A 9 8.26 -10.34 -4.56
N LEU A 10 9.37 -10.77 -3.98
CA LEU A 10 10.16 -11.89 -4.51
C LEU A 10 9.38 -13.21 -4.40
N CYS A 11 8.76 -13.50 -3.26
CA CYS A 11 7.96 -14.71 -3.06
C CYS A 11 6.73 -14.77 -3.97
N VAL A 12 6.03 -13.65 -4.18
CA VAL A 12 4.87 -13.58 -5.09
C VAL A 12 5.31 -13.82 -6.54
N ASN A 13 6.44 -13.23 -6.95
CA ASN A 13 6.97 -13.47 -8.29
C ASN A 13 7.37 -14.94 -8.50
N ALA A 14 8.01 -15.54 -7.49
CA ALA A 14 8.33 -16.96 -7.48
C ALA A 14 7.08 -17.85 -7.59
N ALA A 15 6.07 -17.62 -6.75
CA ALA A 15 4.82 -18.37 -6.78
C ALA A 15 4.13 -18.29 -8.16
N GLN A 16 4.08 -17.09 -8.75
CA GLN A 16 3.51 -16.89 -10.08
C GLN A 16 4.33 -17.57 -11.19
N ALA A 17 5.65 -17.72 -11.03
CA ALA A 17 6.51 -18.39 -12.01
C ALA A 17 6.41 -19.92 -11.94
N MET A 18 6.03 -20.48 -10.79
CA MET A 18 5.84 -21.92 -10.58
C MET A 18 4.44 -22.40 -10.98
N GLY A 19 3.42 -21.53 -10.90
CA GLY A 19 2.04 -21.94 -11.13
C GLY A 19 1.51 -22.74 -9.95
N ASP A 20 0.96 -23.94 -10.20
CA ASP A 20 0.30 -24.76 -9.17
C ASP A 20 1.27 -25.64 -8.36
N THR A 21 2.46 -25.96 -8.89
CA THR A 21 3.45 -26.83 -8.24
C THR A 21 4.87 -26.27 -8.36
N GLY A 22 5.66 -26.41 -7.30
CA GLY A 22 7.06 -26.01 -7.28
C GLY A 22 7.61 -25.89 -5.87
N GLU A 23 8.91 -25.63 -5.76
CA GLU A 23 9.60 -25.40 -4.50
C GLU A 23 10.08 -23.95 -4.41
N LEU A 24 9.75 -23.29 -3.29
CA LEU A 24 10.25 -21.97 -2.94
C LEU A 24 11.17 -22.10 -1.72
N THR A 25 12.45 -21.81 -1.91
CA THR A 25 13.46 -21.85 -0.86
C THR A 25 13.83 -20.43 -0.46
N LEU A 26 13.76 -20.13 0.84
CA LEU A 26 14.29 -18.90 1.41
C LEU A 26 15.56 -19.22 2.21
N GLY A 27 16.62 -18.46 1.96
CA GLY A 27 17.87 -18.53 2.70
C GLY A 27 18.22 -17.18 3.29
N LEU A 28 18.77 -17.18 4.50
CA LEU A 28 19.36 -16.00 5.11
C LEU A 28 20.74 -16.38 5.65
N ARG A 29 21.77 -15.65 5.24
CA ARG A 29 23.14 -15.86 5.73
C ARG A 29 23.83 -14.53 5.94
N GLU A 30 24.78 -14.50 6.87
CA GLU A 30 25.71 -13.39 7.02
C GLU A 30 27.03 -13.77 6.36
N ALA A 31 27.55 -12.90 5.49
CA ALA A 31 28.81 -13.13 4.79
C ALA A 31 29.49 -11.80 4.44
N GLY A 32 30.78 -11.69 4.75
CA GLY A 32 31.59 -10.53 4.37
C GLY A 32 31.03 -9.19 4.89
N GLY A 33 30.51 -9.16 6.13
CA GLY A 33 29.93 -7.94 6.73
C GLY A 33 28.56 -7.55 6.15
N ARG A 34 27.93 -8.43 5.37
CA ARG A 34 26.61 -8.22 4.76
C ARG A 34 25.64 -9.33 5.12
N VAL A 35 24.37 -9.00 5.17
CA VAL A 35 23.26 -9.95 5.25
C VAL A 35 22.79 -10.27 3.85
N GLU A 36 22.83 -11.54 3.47
CA GLU A 36 22.32 -12.03 2.20
C GLU A 36 21.02 -12.81 2.39
N LEU A 37 19.96 -12.29 1.79
CA LEU A 37 18.67 -12.95 1.65
C LEU A 37 18.57 -13.57 0.26
N THR A 38 18.33 -14.87 0.19
CA THR A 38 18.12 -15.60 -1.06
C THR A 38 16.68 -16.05 -1.17
N VAL A 39 16.05 -15.82 -2.32
CA VAL A 39 14.74 -16.36 -2.69
C VAL A 39 14.90 -17.15 -3.98
N ARG A 40 14.75 -18.48 -3.89
CA ARG A 40 14.90 -19.39 -5.01
C ARG A 40 13.60 -20.10 -5.32
N ASP A 41 13.22 -20.12 -6.60
CA ASP A 41 12.07 -20.85 -7.11
C ASP A 41 12.50 -21.89 -8.16
N THR A 42 11.66 -22.90 -8.35
CA THR A 42 11.79 -23.91 -9.41
C THR A 42 10.85 -23.63 -10.59
N GLY A 43 10.51 -22.37 -10.82
CA GLY A 43 9.54 -21.96 -11.84
C GLY A 43 10.09 -21.98 -13.26
N CYS A 44 9.38 -21.31 -14.18
CA CYS A 44 9.73 -21.30 -15.61
C CYS A 44 11.08 -20.63 -15.94
N GLY A 45 11.65 -19.85 -15.03
CA GLY A 45 12.88 -19.10 -15.24
C GLY A 45 12.77 -18.02 -16.33
N MET A 46 13.89 -17.38 -16.64
CA MET A 46 13.95 -16.22 -17.53
C MET A 46 15.10 -16.35 -18.53
N ASP A 47 14.88 -15.90 -19.76
CA ASP A 47 15.94 -15.71 -20.74
C ASP A 47 16.79 -14.46 -20.44
N GLU A 48 17.91 -14.31 -21.15
CA GLU A 48 18.83 -13.20 -20.92
C GLU A 48 18.21 -11.83 -21.22
N ALA A 49 17.37 -11.74 -22.27
CA ALA A 49 16.70 -10.51 -22.65
C ALA A 49 15.72 -10.03 -21.56
N THR A 50 14.96 -10.96 -20.99
CA THR A 50 14.06 -10.71 -19.85
C THR A 50 14.86 -10.31 -18.62
N ARG A 51 15.91 -11.07 -18.26
CA ARG A 51 16.75 -10.83 -17.07
C ARG A 51 17.34 -9.41 -17.02
N ARG A 52 17.68 -8.83 -18.18
CA ARG A 52 18.22 -7.45 -18.26
C ARG A 52 17.17 -6.38 -17.95
N ARG A 53 15.89 -6.71 -18.14
CA ARG A 53 14.79 -5.74 -18.10
C ARG A 53 13.85 -5.93 -16.92
N ILE A 54 13.99 -7.00 -16.14
CA ILE A 54 13.06 -7.33 -15.04
C ILE A 54 12.94 -6.27 -13.95
N PHE A 55 13.92 -5.38 -13.83
CA PHE A 55 13.89 -4.26 -12.88
C PHE A 55 13.33 -2.97 -13.49
N GLU A 56 13.03 -2.94 -14.79
CA GLU A 56 12.37 -1.80 -15.45
C GLU A 56 10.93 -1.68 -14.95
N PRO A 57 10.48 -0.47 -14.55
CA PRO A 57 9.09 -0.24 -14.20
C PRO A 57 8.14 -0.64 -15.33
N TYR A 58 7.03 -1.29 -14.98
CA TYR A 58 5.98 -1.75 -15.90
C TYR A 58 6.39 -2.87 -16.87
N PHE A 59 7.64 -3.34 -16.82
CA PHE A 59 8.06 -4.48 -17.61
C PHE A 59 7.48 -5.77 -17.01
N THR A 60 6.79 -6.55 -17.84
CA THR A 60 6.28 -7.87 -17.45
C THR A 60 6.18 -8.78 -18.65
N THR A 61 6.47 -10.06 -18.45
CA THR A 61 6.27 -11.15 -19.43
C THR A 61 4.98 -11.91 -19.19
N LYS A 62 4.18 -11.49 -18.20
CA LYS A 62 2.93 -12.15 -17.78
C LYS A 62 1.76 -11.66 -18.63
N GLU A 63 0.71 -12.48 -18.70
CA GLU A 63 -0.54 -12.11 -19.39
C GLU A 63 -1.13 -10.81 -18.83
N SER A 64 -1.79 -10.05 -19.71
CA SER A 64 -2.38 -8.75 -19.37
C SER A 64 -3.36 -8.86 -18.19
N GLY A 65 -3.01 -8.24 -17.07
CA GLY A 65 -3.82 -8.23 -15.84
C GLY A 65 -3.35 -9.16 -14.71
N VAL A 66 -2.33 -9.99 -14.92
CA VAL A 66 -1.77 -10.90 -13.89
C VAL A 66 -0.64 -10.24 -13.08
N GLY A 67 0.05 -9.24 -13.65
CA GLY A 67 1.11 -8.49 -12.98
C GLY A 67 1.21 -7.05 -13.46
N THR A 68 1.51 -6.13 -12.53
CA THR A 68 1.66 -4.68 -12.82
C THR A 68 3.05 -4.32 -13.38
N GLY A 69 4.00 -5.26 -13.37
CA GLY A 69 5.40 -5.01 -13.73
C GLY A 69 6.15 -4.09 -12.76
N LEU A 70 5.56 -3.75 -11.60
CA LEU A 70 6.19 -2.86 -10.62
C LEU A 70 6.94 -3.59 -9.50
N GLY A 71 6.62 -4.86 -9.24
CA GLY A 71 7.10 -5.56 -8.05
C GLY A 71 8.63 -5.59 -7.92
N LEU A 72 9.35 -5.95 -8.99
CA LEU A 72 10.81 -6.02 -8.98
C LEU A 72 11.47 -4.64 -9.04
N ALA A 73 10.88 -3.66 -9.73
CA ALA A 73 11.36 -2.28 -9.71
C ALA A 73 11.31 -1.68 -8.29
N VAL A 74 10.24 -1.98 -7.54
CA VAL A 74 10.10 -1.59 -6.13
C VAL A 74 11.11 -2.31 -5.24
N VAL A 75 11.33 -3.62 -5.46
CA VAL A 75 12.39 -4.37 -4.75
C VAL A 75 13.75 -3.71 -4.98
N HIS A 76 14.10 -3.42 -6.22
CA HIS A 76 15.36 -2.78 -6.58
C HIS A 76 15.51 -1.41 -5.90
N GLY A 77 14.46 -0.59 -5.89
CA GLY A 77 14.46 0.71 -5.23
C GLY A 77 14.71 0.62 -3.72
N ILE A 78 13.99 -0.29 -3.03
CA ILE A 78 14.15 -0.50 -1.58
C ILE A 78 15.56 -1.03 -1.24
N VAL A 79 16.03 -2.03 -1.99
CA VAL A 79 17.36 -2.61 -1.75
C VAL A 79 18.44 -1.55 -1.95
N SER A 80 18.32 -0.73 -3.00
CA SER A 80 19.26 0.37 -3.27
C SER A 80 19.22 1.44 -2.17
N SER A 81 18.03 1.82 -1.69
CA SER A 81 17.90 2.82 -0.60
C SER A 81 18.49 2.34 0.72
N CYS A 82 18.55 1.03 0.93
CA CYS A 82 19.21 0.42 2.09
C CYS A 82 20.74 0.25 1.91
N GLY A 83 21.35 0.82 0.87
CA GLY A 83 22.77 0.59 0.55
C GLY A 83 23.08 -0.85 0.12
N GLY A 84 22.06 -1.55 -0.35
CA GLY A 84 22.11 -2.95 -0.76
C GLY A 84 22.33 -3.14 -2.25
N SER A 85 22.48 -4.40 -2.65
CA SER A 85 22.49 -4.83 -4.04
C SER A 85 21.59 -6.05 -4.25
N ILE A 86 21.03 -6.20 -5.44
CA ILE A 86 20.28 -7.39 -5.83
C ILE A 86 20.93 -8.06 -7.04
N ALA A 87 21.16 -9.37 -6.95
CA ALA A 87 21.61 -10.22 -8.03
C ALA A 87 20.51 -11.22 -8.40
N VAL A 88 20.50 -11.63 -9.67
CA VAL A 88 19.55 -12.62 -10.18
C VAL A 88 20.28 -13.65 -11.03
N GLU A 89 20.06 -14.91 -10.71
CA GLU A 89 20.47 -16.06 -11.50
C GLU A 89 19.22 -16.76 -11.99
N SER A 90 19.06 -16.88 -13.30
CA SER A 90 17.91 -17.57 -13.90
C SER A 90 18.26 -18.01 -15.32
N ALA A 91 17.68 -19.14 -15.72
CA ALA A 91 17.70 -19.65 -17.08
C ALA A 91 16.34 -20.31 -17.38
N PRO A 92 15.90 -20.36 -18.66
CA PRO A 92 14.65 -21.00 -19.01
C PRO A 92 14.59 -22.45 -18.52
N GLY A 93 13.53 -22.80 -17.78
CA GLY A 93 13.30 -24.12 -17.20
C GLY A 93 14.11 -24.47 -15.94
N ALA A 94 15.00 -23.58 -15.48
CA ALA A 94 15.86 -23.82 -14.30
C ALA A 94 15.37 -23.09 -13.04
N GLY A 95 14.26 -22.34 -13.13
CA GLY A 95 13.80 -21.45 -12.07
C GLY A 95 14.61 -20.16 -11.96
N SER A 96 14.45 -19.47 -10.83
CA SER A 96 15.16 -18.22 -10.56
C SER A 96 15.68 -18.19 -9.13
N CYS A 97 16.81 -17.51 -8.93
CA CYS A 97 17.41 -17.26 -7.64
C CYS A 97 17.73 -15.78 -7.54
N PHE A 98 17.04 -15.08 -6.65
CA PHE A 98 17.32 -13.70 -6.31
C PHE A 98 18.13 -13.64 -5.03
N THR A 99 19.23 -12.90 -5.04
CA THR A 99 20.09 -12.69 -3.88
C THR A 99 20.15 -11.20 -3.57
N VAL A 100 19.63 -10.83 -2.40
CA VAL A 100 19.62 -9.46 -1.88
C VAL A 100 20.69 -9.34 -0.81
N SER A 101 21.67 -8.47 -1.03
CA SER A 101 22.82 -8.26 -0.13
C SER A 101 22.72 -6.88 0.53
N LEU A 102 22.50 -6.84 1.84
CA LEU A 102 22.33 -5.62 2.63
C LEU A 102 23.51 -5.45 3.62
N PRO A 103 23.91 -4.22 3.96
CA PRO A 103 24.88 -4.00 5.03
C PRO A 103 24.30 -4.47 6.38
N VAL A 104 25.15 -5.04 7.24
CA VAL A 104 24.76 -5.35 8.63
C VAL A 104 24.60 -4.03 9.39
N ALA A 105 23.59 -3.93 10.25
CA ALA A 105 23.34 -2.72 11.03
C ALA A 105 24.55 -2.39 11.93
N GLY A 106 25.26 -1.32 11.57
CA GLY A 106 26.53 -0.91 12.20
C GLY A 106 27.54 -0.27 11.23
N GLU A 107 27.42 -0.53 9.91
CA GLU A 107 28.38 -0.06 8.89
C GLU A 107 27.73 0.67 7.69
N ALA A 108 26.42 0.95 7.74
CA ALA A 108 25.82 1.81 6.74
C ALA A 108 26.26 3.26 7.03
N GLU A 109 27.22 3.78 6.26
CA GLU A 109 27.30 5.23 6.03
C GLU A 109 25.90 5.68 5.63
N ALA A 110 25.34 6.58 6.44
CA ALA A 110 24.02 7.14 6.20
C ALA A 110 24.00 7.72 4.79
N VAL A 111 23.33 7.01 3.87
CA VAL A 111 22.86 7.64 2.63
C VAL A 111 22.02 8.82 3.09
N PRO A 112 22.22 10.03 2.56
CA PRO A 112 21.42 11.18 2.98
C PRO A 112 19.96 10.78 2.82
N GLU A 113 19.21 10.80 3.92
CA GLU A 113 17.76 10.88 3.83
C GLU A 113 17.50 12.03 2.87
N VAL A 114 16.76 11.76 1.79
CA VAL A 114 16.21 12.84 0.99
C VAL A 114 15.20 13.54 1.89
N GLU A 115 15.67 14.50 2.66
CA GLU A 115 14.87 15.55 3.27
C GLU A 115 14.16 16.26 2.12
N ASP A 116 12.84 16.13 2.07
CA ASP A 116 11.95 17.17 2.63
C ASP A 116 10.66 17.27 1.82
N GLU A 117 9.68 16.45 2.17
CA GLU A 117 8.30 16.93 2.14
C GLU A 117 7.65 16.41 3.42
N GLN A 118 7.51 17.29 4.39
CA GLN A 118 6.60 17.04 5.51
C GLN A 118 5.23 16.69 4.93
N PRO A 119 4.54 15.67 5.46
CA PRO A 119 3.19 15.38 5.03
C PRO A 119 2.38 16.67 5.15
N PRO A 120 1.58 17.02 4.12
CA PRO A 120 0.82 18.25 4.12
C PRO A 120 0.00 18.34 5.41
N PRO A 121 -0.13 19.54 6.01
CA PRO A 121 -0.81 19.69 7.30
C PRO A 121 -2.20 19.03 7.23
N GLY A 122 -2.42 18.04 8.10
CA GLY A 122 -3.71 17.37 8.27
C GLY A 122 -4.70 18.28 8.99
N GLY A 123 -5.99 18.03 8.79
CA GLY A 123 -7.08 18.85 9.30
C GLY A 123 -8.11 18.05 10.09
N ARG A 124 -9.10 18.78 10.60
CA ARG A 124 -10.17 18.29 11.51
C ARG A 124 -11.23 17.45 10.77
N GLU A 125 -10.93 16.97 9.56
CA GLU A 125 -11.85 16.17 8.74
C GLU A 125 -12.19 14.85 9.43
N ARG A 126 -13.44 14.40 9.26
CA ARG A 126 -13.96 13.18 9.89
C ARG A 126 -13.88 11.99 8.93
N ILE A 127 -13.00 11.05 9.25
CA ILE A 127 -12.70 9.87 8.43
C ILE A 127 -13.41 8.64 9.00
N LEU A 128 -14.18 7.94 8.16
CA LEU A 128 -14.72 6.62 8.48
C LEU A 128 -13.74 5.53 8.04
N VAL A 129 -13.19 4.80 9.00
CA VAL A 129 -12.32 3.63 8.78
C VAL A 129 -13.13 2.36 8.89
N VAL A 130 -13.03 1.47 7.90
CA VAL A 130 -13.73 0.19 7.87
C VAL A 130 -12.73 -0.94 7.63
N ASP A 131 -12.62 -1.85 8.60
CA ASP A 131 -11.76 -3.04 8.50
C ASP A 131 -12.33 -4.12 9.42
N ASP A 132 -12.52 -5.34 8.92
CA ASP A 132 -13.12 -6.45 9.67
C ASP A 132 -12.21 -6.98 10.79
N GLN A 133 -10.93 -6.60 10.78
CA GLN A 133 -9.97 -6.91 11.82
C GLN A 133 -9.85 -5.72 12.79
N PRO A 134 -10.40 -5.80 14.02
CA PRO A 134 -10.45 -4.67 14.94
C PRO A 134 -9.07 -4.08 15.27
N MET A 135 -8.02 -4.91 15.27
CA MET A 135 -6.66 -4.48 15.54
C MET A 135 -6.08 -3.63 14.40
N VAL A 136 -6.37 -3.98 13.15
CA VAL A 136 -5.94 -3.23 11.97
C VAL A 136 -6.69 -1.91 11.89
N ALA A 137 -8.01 -1.94 12.08
CA ALA A 137 -8.86 -0.75 12.13
C ALA A 137 -8.36 0.27 13.18
N ARG A 138 -8.07 -0.20 14.40
CA ARG A 138 -7.51 0.64 15.49
C ARG A 138 -6.13 1.19 15.18
N THR A 139 -5.28 0.42 14.50
CA THR A 139 -3.94 0.87 14.12
C THR A 139 -4.03 1.99 13.10
N MET A 140 -4.90 1.85 12.10
CA MET A 140 -5.17 2.88 11.11
C MET A 140 -5.75 4.13 11.76
N ALA A 141 -6.72 3.98 12.68
CA ALA A 141 -7.30 5.09 13.41
C ALA A 141 -6.24 5.91 14.17
N LYS A 142 -5.33 5.24 14.91
CA LYS A 142 -4.23 5.91 15.61
C LYS A 142 -3.28 6.66 14.68
N MET A 143 -3.04 6.16 13.47
CA MET A 143 -2.22 6.87 12.48
C MET A 143 -2.90 8.15 12.02
N LEU A 144 -4.21 8.10 11.74
CA LEU A 144 -5.02 9.23 11.32
C LEU A 144 -5.19 10.28 12.44
N GLU A 145 -5.45 9.85 13.67
CA GLU A 145 -5.59 10.74 14.83
C GLU A 145 -4.28 11.52 15.08
N ARG A 146 -3.12 10.89 14.90
CA ARG A 146 -1.81 11.57 14.99
C ARG A 146 -1.59 12.61 13.90
N LEU A 147 -2.30 12.50 12.78
CA LEU A 147 -2.31 13.48 11.70
C LEU A 147 -3.37 14.58 11.91
N GLY A 148 -4.15 14.52 13.00
CA GLY A 148 -5.12 15.55 13.37
C GLY A 148 -6.58 15.29 12.97
N TYR A 149 -6.86 14.14 12.33
CA TYR A 149 -8.19 13.79 11.85
C TYR A 149 -9.10 13.27 12.96
N GLU A 150 -10.40 13.51 12.83
CA GLU A 150 -11.42 12.84 13.62
C GLU A 150 -11.72 11.47 13.01
N VAL A 151 -11.64 10.39 13.78
CA VAL A 151 -11.79 9.03 13.23
C VAL A 151 -13.01 8.34 13.80
N VAL A 152 -13.79 7.74 12.91
CA VAL A 152 -14.85 6.79 13.27
C VAL A 152 -14.46 5.42 12.74
N VAL A 153 -14.58 4.40 13.57
CA VAL A 153 -14.20 3.03 13.20
C VAL A 153 -15.44 2.15 13.14
N GLU A 154 -15.54 1.37 12.07
CA GLU A 154 -16.51 0.28 11.93
C GLU A 154 -15.78 -1.01 11.55
N THR A 155 -16.25 -2.15 12.06
CA THR A 155 -15.66 -3.46 11.76
C THR A 155 -16.53 -4.30 10.82
N SER A 156 -17.54 -3.67 10.19
CA SER A 156 -18.35 -4.32 9.17
C SER A 156 -18.82 -3.32 8.12
N ALA A 157 -18.83 -3.73 6.86
CA ALA A 157 -19.34 -2.92 5.75
C ALA A 157 -20.81 -2.53 5.93
N ARG A 158 -21.63 -3.38 6.56
CA ARG A 158 -23.04 -3.08 6.83
C ARG A 158 -23.21 -1.94 7.84
N ALA A 159 -22.41 -1.92 8.90
CA ALA A 159 -22.43 -0.82 9.87
C ALA A 159 -21.92 0.48 9.24
N ALA A 160 -20.87 0.40 8.42
CA ALA A 160 -20.39 1.53 7.63
C ALA A 160 -21.48 2.12 6.71
N LEU A 161 -22.22 1.28 5.97
CA LEU A 161 -23.31 1.75 5.11
C LEU A 161 -24.46 2.42 5.87
N ARG A 162 -24.83 1.90 7.05
CA ARG A 162 -25.82 2.56 7.91
C ARG A 162 -25.33 3.94 8.35
N ARG A 163 -24.08 4.02 8.80
CA ARG A 163 -23.48 5.29 9.21
C ARG A 163 -23.37 6.30 8.06
N ILE A 164 -22.98 5.87 6.86
CA ILE A 164 -22.94 6.73 5.67
C ILE A 164 -24.34 7.26 5.34
N ARG A 165 -25.39 6.47 5.54
CA ARG A 165 -26.77 6.88 5.32
C ARG A 165 -27.23 7.90 6.37
N ASP A 166 -26.95 7.63 7.65
CA ASP A 166 -27.49 8.40 8.76
C ASP A 166 -26.66 9.68 9.04
N GLU A 167 -25.34 9.61 8.88
CA GLU A 167 -24.38 10.66 9.25
C GLU A 167 -23.53 11.15 8.07
N GLY A 168 -23.78 10.70 6.83
CA GLY A 168 -22.88 10.91 5.69
C GLY A 168 -22.52 12.36 5.38
N ALA A 169 -23.33 13.34 5.80
CA ALA A 169 -23.02 14.77 5.66
C ALA A 169 -21.88 15.26 6.55
N SER A 170 -21.59 14.52 7.62
CA SER A 170 -20.49 14.79 8.54
C SER A 170 -19.23 14.00 8.23
N LEU A 171 -19.24 13.12 7.22
CA LEU A 171 -18.10 12.31 6.83
C LEU A 171 -17.37 12.94 5.64
N ASP A 172 -16.07 13.07 5.79
CA ASP A 172 -15.19 13.68 4.79
C ASP A 172 -14.46 12.66 3.93
N LEU A 173 -14.29 11.43 4.43
CA LEU A 173 -13.67 10.36 3.68
C LEU A 173 -14.06 8.99 4.21
N LEU A 174 -14.17 8.01 3.31
CA LEU A 174 -14.24 6.58 3.65
C LEU A 174 -12.90 5.92 3.32
N LEU A 175 -12.29 5.28 4.32
CA LEU A 175 -11.11 4.44 4.17
C LEU A 175 -11.54 2.99 4.48
N SER A 176 -11.59 2.13 3.47
CA SER A 176 -12.09 0.77 3.62
C SER A 176 -11.04 -0.26 3.27
N ASP A 177 -10.95 -1.33 4.05
CA ASP A 177 -10.30 -2.56 3.58
C ASP A 177 -11.04 -3.14 2.38
N GLN A 178 -10.30 -3.77 1.48
CA GLN A 178 -10.83 -4.42 0.29
C GLN A 178 -11.36 -5.82 0.59
N THR A 179 -10.70 -6.56 1.47
CA THR A 179 -10.94 -7.99 1.73
C THR A 179 -11.67 -8.17 3.05
N MET A 180 -12.95 -7.83 3.04
CA MET A 180 -13.85 -8.03 4.19
C MET A 180 -14.88 -9.12 3.90
N PRO A 181 -15.31 -9.89 4.92
CA PRO A 181 -16.40 -10.85 4.79
C PRO A 181 -17.73 -10.17 4.47
N GLU A 182 -18.62 -10.93 3.81
CA GLU A 182 -19.96 -10.51 3.35
C GLU A 182 -19.97 -9.46 2.23
N LEU A 183 -19.23 -8.37 2.38
CA LEU A 183 -19.20 -7.22 1.48
C LEU A 183 -17.76 -6.71 1.35
N THR A 184 -17.22 -6.81 0.15
CA THR A 184 -15.87 -6.34 -0.18
C THR A 184 -15.82 -4.80 -0.25
N GLY A 185 -14.60 -4.24 -0.14
CA GLY A 185 -14.40 -2.79 -0.16
C GLY A 185 -14.88 -2.10 -1.44
N ASP A 186 -14.72 -2.72 -2.60
CA ASP A 186 -15.23 -2.24 -3.89
C ASP A 186 -16.76 -2.23 -3.95
N THR A 187 -17.41 -3.26 -3.39
CA THR A 187 -18.89 -3.29 -3.28
C THR A 187 -19.38 -2.22 -2.30
N LEU A 188 -18.67 -2.04 -1.18
CA LEU A 188 -18.94 -0.96 -0.22
C LEU A 188 -18.75 0.42 -0.87
N CYS A 189 -17.69 0.60 -1.67
CA CYS A 189 -17.43 1.83 -2.43
C CYS A 189 -18.59 2.17 -3.36
N ALA A 190 -19.02 1.22 -4.20
CA ALA A 190 -20.14 1.43 -5.11
C ALA A 190 -21.45 1.79 -4.39
N ALA A 191 -21.73 1.13 -3.26
CA ALA A 191 -22.90 1.42 -2.44
C ALA A 191 -22.79 2.79 -1.73
N ALA A 192 -21.62 3.14 -1.20
CA ALA A 192 -21.36 4.44 -0.59
C ALA A 192 -21.53 5.58 -1.59
N ARG A 193 -21.07 5.41 -2.84
CA ARG A 193 -21.22 6.38 -3.93
C ARG A 193 -22.69 6.59 -4.31
N THR A 194 -23.51 5.53 -4.28
CA THR A 194 -24.96 5.65 -4.51
C THR A 194 -25.63 6.50 -3.42
N LEU A 195 -25.21 6.35 -2.16
CA LEU A 195 -25.76 7.12 -1.04
C LEU A 195 -25.19 8.55 -0.99
N ARG A 196 -23.91 8.71 -1.33
CA ARG A 196 -23.12 9.94 -1.20
C ARG A 196 -22.13 10.07 -2.38
N PRO A 197 -22.57 10.61 -3.52
CA PRO A 197 -21.74 10.76 -4.72
C PRO A 197 -20.52 11.66 -4.54
N GLU A 198 -20.44 12.47 -3.49
CA GLU A 198 -19.30 13.36 -3.23
C GLU A 198 -18.33 12.81 -2.17
N LEU A 199 -18.65 11.67 -1.55
CA LEU A 199 -17.77 11.09 -0.52
C LEU A 199 -16.58 10.42 -1.23
N PRO A 200 -15.33 10.88 -1.01
CA PRO A 200 -14.15 10.21 -1.52
C PRO A 200 -13.95 8.90 -0.76
N VAL A 201 -13.53 7.88 -1.51
CA VAL A 201 -13.31 6.53 -1.00
C VAL A 201 -11.89 6.10 -1.32
N ILE A 202 -11.14 5.72 -0.30
CA ILE A 202 -9.83 5.09 -0.45
C ILE A 202 -9.97 3.61 -0.09
N LEU A 203 -9.50 2.73 -0.98
CA LEU A 203 -9.48 1.29 -0.75
C LEU A 203 -8.10 0.83 -0.30
N CYS A 204 -8.02 0.15 0.84
CA CYS A 204 -6.83 -0.51 1.33
C CYS A 204 -6.83 -1.97 0.85
N THR A 205 -5.79 -2.38 0.13
CA THR A 205 -5.77 -3.67 -0.54
C THR A 205 -4.56 -4.50 -0.12
N GLY A 206 -4.78 -5.77 0.19
CA GLY A 206 -3.72 -6.73 0.51
C GLY A 206 -3.17 -7.43 -0.74
N PHE A 207 -2.02 -8.10 -0.60
CA PHE A 207 -1.33 -8.77 -1.71
C PHE A 207 -2.12 -9.90 -2.38
N SER A 208 -3.10 -10.50 -1.70
CA SER A 208 -3.96 -11.57 -2.25
C SER A 208 -5.21 -11.06 -3.00
N SER A 209 -5.43 -9.75 -3.02
CA SER A 209 -6.62 -9.15 -3.61
C SER A 209 -6.54 -9.07 -5.14
N ARG A 210 -7.62 -9.39 -5.85
CA ARG A 210 -7.73 -9.26 -7.32
C ARG A 210 -8.04 -7.82 -7.79
N LEU A 211 -7.94 -6.84 -6.88
CA LEU A 211 -8.29 -5.46 -7.17
C LEU A 211 -7.08 -4.73 -7.76
N THR A 212 -7.18 -4.37 -9.05
CA THR A 212 -6.22 -3.49 -9.71
C THR A 212 -6.64 -2.02 -9.53
N GLU A 213 -5.71 -1.07 -9.60
CA GLU A 213 -6.04 0.37 -9.56
C GLU A 213 -7.11 0.76 -10.59
N GLN A 214 -7.07 0.15 -11.78
CA GLN A 214 -8.05 0.39 -12.84
C GLN A 214 -9.46 -0.05 -12.43
N ARG A 215 -9.59 -1.22 -11.77
CA ARG A 215 -10.88 -1.68 -11.23
C ARG A 215 -11.37 -0.81 -10.08
N ALA A 216 -10.47 -0.38 -9.21
CA ALA A 216 -10.80 0.52 -8.11
C ALA A 216 -11.36 1.86 -8.63
N ARG A 217 -10.74 2.46 -9.66
CA ARG A 217 -11.26 3.67 -10.30
C ARG A 217 -12.60 3.43 -10.98
N ALA A 218 -12.80 2.27 -11.61
CA ALA A 218 -14.07 1.93 -12.27
C ALA A 218 -15.25 1.85 -11.28
N VAL A 219 -15.00 1.48 -10.02
CA VAL A 219 -16.02 1.49 -8.95
C VAL A 219 -16.12 2.83 -8.20
N GLY A 220 -15.39 3.84 -8.67
CA GLY A 220 -15.45 5.21 -8.14
C GLY A 220 -14.55 5.46 -6.92
N ALA A 221 -13.55 4.62 -6.66
CA ALA A 221 -12.56 4.90 -5.62
C ALA A 221 -11.65 6.06 -6.04
N SER A 222 -11.40 6.97 -5.10
CA SER A 222 -10.51 8.13 -5.28
C SER A 222 -9.03 7.71 -5.30
N ALA A 223 -8.68 6.67 -4.53
CA ALA A 223 -7.33 6.10 -4.52
C ALA A 223 -7.32 4.66 -3.97
N VAL A 224 -6.17 4.00 -4.13
CA VAL A 224 -5.87 2.68 -3.56
C VAL A 224 -4.59 2.78 -2.73
N LEU A 225 -4.58 2.16 -1.56
CA LEU A 225 -3.42 1.97 -0.69
C LEU A 225 -3.09 0.50 -0.59
N PHE A 226 -1.81 0.15 -0.68
CA PHE A 226 -1.38 -1.24 -0.54
C PHE A 226 -0.96 -1.53 0.91
N LYS A 227 -1.54 -2.57 1.51
CA LYS A 227 -1.13 -3.04 2.84
C LYS A 227 0.25 -3.70 2.74
N PRO A 228 1.20 -3.44 3.66
CA PRO A 228 1.04 -2.63 4.87
C PRO A 228 1.11 -1.12 4.61
N VAL A 229 0.12 -0.38 5.11
CA VAL A 229 0.01 1.07 4.91
C VAL A 229 1.02 1.82 5.80
N ARG A 230 1.81 2.72 5.20
CA ARG A 230 2.75 3.59 5.92
C ARG A 230 2.13 4.96 6.20
N ALA A 231 2.49 5.58 7.32
CA ALA A 231 1.93 6.88 7.74
C ALA A 231 2.15 8.00 6.71
N LYS A 232 3.34 8.10 6.10
CA LYS A 232 3.67 9.11 5.08
C LYS A 232 2.81 8.95 3.82
N GLU A 233 2.68 7.72 3.33
CA GLU A 233 1.86 7.40 2.16
C GLU A 233 0.37 7.69 2.42
N LEU A 234 -0.13 7.25 3.58
CA LEU A 234 -1.49 7.53 4.03
C LEU A 234 -1.77 9.04 4.05
N ALA A 235 -0.88 9.84 4.61
CA ALA A 235 -1.04 11.29 4.69
C ALA A 235 -1.15 11.95 3.31
N TRP A 236 -0.27 11.57 2.37
CA TRP A 236 -0.29 12.08 1.00
C TRP A 236 -1.55 11.70 0.24
N VAL A 237 -1.95 10.43 0.31
CA VAL A 237 -3.13 9.94 -0.41
C VAL A 237 -4.41 10.55 0.16
N LEU A 238 -4.49 10.72 1.49
CA LEU A 238 -5.62 11.41 2.14
C LEU A 238 -5.74 12.84 1.68
N ARG A 239 -4.64 13.61 1.73
CA ARG A 239 -4.68 15.03 1.39
C ARG A 239 -5.14 15.22 -0.06
N ARG A 240 -4.58 14.45 -0.99
CA ARG A 240 -5.00 14.46 -2.40
C ARG A 240 -6.47 14.09 -2.59
N ALA A 241 -6.97 13.11 -1.85
CA ALA A 241 -8.38 12.70 -1.93
C ALA A 241 -9.34 13.76 -1.36
N LEU A 242 -8.89 14.53 -0.36
CA LEU A 242 -9.67 15.58 0.30
C LEU A 242 -9.61 16.94 -0.43
N GLU A 243 -8.52 17.25 -1.13
CA GLU A 243 -8.34 18.50 -1.92
C GLU A 243 -9.26 18.61 -3.14
N GLY A 244 -9.86 17.51 -3.58
CA GLY A 244 -10.89 17.52 -4.62
C GLY A 244 -12.21 18.22 -4.22
N ARG A 245 -12.30 18.83 -3.02
CA ARG A 245 -13.47 19.57 -2.53
C ARG A 245 -13.21 21.07 -2.44
N PRO A 246 -14.15 21.94 -2.86
CA PRO A 246 -14.23 23.29 -2.32
C PRO A 246 -14.57 23.18 -0.83
N HIS A 247 -13.67 23.60 0.05
CA HIS A 247 -13.93 23.68 1.49
C HIS A 247 -15.07 24.67 1.75
N ALA A 248 -16.21 24.18 2.26
CA ALA A 248 -17.25 25.02 2.81
C ALA A 248 -17.51 24.61 4.28
N ARG A 249 -16.73 25.20 5.19
CA ARG A 249 -17.20 25.49 6.54
C ARG A 249 -16.52 26.77 7.02
N PRO A 250 -17.28 27.79 7.44
CA PRO A 250 -16.72 29.06 7.89
C PRO A 250 -15.99 28.85 9.21
N GLU A 251 -14.83 29.48 9.34
CA GLU A 251 -14.11 29.61 10.60
C GLU A 251 -15.03 30.32 11.60
N GLY A 252 -15.39 29.62 12.67
CA GLY A 252 -15.95 30.25 13.85
C GLY A 252 -14.89 31.13 14.49
N SER A 253 -14.96 32.43 14.20
CA SER A 253 -14.18 33.48 14.85
C SER A 253 -14.26 33.36 16.38
N PRO A 254 -13.14 33.32 17.13
CA PRO A 254 -13.19 33.56 18.55
C PRO A 254 -13.51 35.05 18.76
N THR A 255 -14.69 35.32 19.31
CA THR A 255 -15.08 36.62 19.83
C THR A 255 -14.03 37.08 20.85
N ALA A 256 -13.19 38.04 20.46
CA ALA A 256 -12.45 38.84 21.42
C ALA A 256 -13.46 39.66 22.22
N GLY A 257 -13.67 39.27 23.47
CA GLY A 257 -14.36 40.10 24.45
C GLY A 257 -13.51 41.35 24.75
N PRO A 258 -14.13 42.49 25.07
CA PRO A 258 -13.39 43.70 25.37
C PRO A 258 -12.78 43.59 26.76
N ALA A 259 -11.49 43.88 26.87
CA ALA A 259 -10.84 44.16 28.14
C ALA A 259 -9.92 45.37 27.95
N GLY A 260 -10.24 46.48 28.63
CA GLY A 260 -9.41 47.67 28.77
C GLY A 260 -10.01 48.91 28.14
#